data_AF-A0A3B8RLF2-F1
#
_entry.id   AF-A0A3B8RLF2-F1
#
_cell.length_a   1.000
_cell.length_b   1.000
_cell.length_c   1.000
_cell.angle_alpha   90.00
_cell.angle_beta   90.00
_cell.angle_gamma   90.00
#
_symmetry.space_group_name_H-M   'P 1'
#
loop_
_entity.id
_entity.type
_entity.pdbx_description
1 polymer ?
#
loop_
_entity_poly.entity_id
_entity_poly.type
_entity_poly.pdbx_seq_one_letter_code
_entity_poly.pdbx_strand_id
1 'polypeptide(L)'
;EAIGRNLFAMAELKVPIVTTVIGEGGSGGALAIAVADTVMMLQYAVYSVISPEGCAAILWKTAERAADAAEALGITAHRLKALGLVDKVINEPLGGAHRDPIAMGQLLKRALAEALRQHGLLSTEALLKQRHARIMAWAKFKEIGH
;
A
#
# COMPACT_ATOMS: atom_id res chain seq x y z
N GLU A 1 16.73 11.03 7.94
CA GLU A 1 17.59 10.48 6.87
C GLU A 1 17.26 9.03 6.47
N ALA A 2 16.96 8.14 7.42
CA ALA A 2 16.77 6.70 7.17
C ALA A 2 15.66 6.32 6.16
N ILE A 3 14.51 6.99 6.18
CA ILE A 3 13.37 6.65 5.28
C ILE A 3 13.72 6.94 3.82
N GLY A 4 14.24 8.13 3.51
CA GLY A 4 14.63 8.50 2.14
C GLY A 4 15.70 7.56 1.56
N ARG A 5 16.69 7.19 2.38
CA ARG A 5 17.71 6.21 1.98
C ARG A 5 17.12 4.83 1.71
N ASN A 6 16.15 4.39 2.51
CA ASN A 6 15.47 3.11 2.28
C ASN A 6 14.66 3.12 0.98
N LEU A 7 13.91 4.20 0.70
CA LEU A 7 13.14 4.32 -0.54
C LEU A 7 14.05 4.28 -1.78
N PHE A 8 15.17 4.99 -1.73
CA PHE A 8 16.15 4.99 -2.81
C PHE A 8 16.76 3.59 -3.01
N ALA A 9 17.18 2.94 -1.92
CA ALA A 9 17.73 1.59 -1.99
C ALA A 9 16.69 0.58 -2.53
N MET A 10 15.43 0.66 -2.09
CA MET A 10 14.35 -0.20 -2.57
C MET A 10 14.06 0.01 -4.06
N ALA A 11 14.17 1.24 -4.57
CA ALA A 11 13.96 1.52 -6.00
C ALA A 11 15.00 0.79 -6.87
N GLU A 12 16.23 0.62 -6.40
CA GLU A 12 17.34 0.03 -7.14
C GLU A 12 17.50 -1.50 -6.97
N LEU A 13 16.70 -2.15 -6.11
CA LEU A 13 16.82 -3.59 -5.85
C LEU A 13 16.61 -4.43 -7.11
N LYS A 14 17.59 -5.27 -7.45
CA LYS A 14 17.58 -6.12 -8.65
C LYS A 14 16.75 -7.42 -8.50
N VAL A 15 15.82 -7.44 -7.55
CA VAL A 15 14.96 -8.57 -7.22
C VAL A 15 13.50 -8.12 -7.11
N PRO A 16 12.53 -9.01 -7.32
CA PRO A 16 11.12 -8.68 -7.10
C PRO A 16 10.82 -8.28 -5.66
N ILE A 17 10.05 -7.22 -5.48
CA ILE A 17 9.56 -6.72 -4.21
C ILE A 17 8.04 -6.84 -4.21
N VAL A 18 7.50 -7.60 -3.26
CA VAL A 18 6.06 -7.69 -3.03
C VAL A 18 5.78 -7.24 -1.60
N THR A 19 4.95 -6.22 -1.44
CA THR A 19 4.55 -5.69 -0.13
C THR A 19 3.10 -6.06 0.17
N THR A 20 2.80 -6.28 1.44
CA THR A 20 1.43 -6.59 1.87
C THR A 20 1.11 -5.91 3.19
N VAL A 21 0.05 -5.11 3.22
CA VAL A 21 -0.49 -4.56 4.48
C VAL A 21 -1.43 -5.57 5.09
N ILE A 22 -1.06 -6.09 6.26
CA ILE A 22 -1.82 -7.14 6.98
C ILE A 22 -2.63 -6.61 8.17
N GLY A 23 -2.57 -5.32 8.44
CA GLY A 23 -3.23 -4.66 9.56
C GLY A 23 -3.23 -3.15 9.32
N GLU A 24 -2.52 -2.41 10.17
CA GLU A 24 -2.40 -0.95 10.02
C GLU A 24 -1.05 -0.56 9.40
N GLY A 25 -1.09 0.25 8.35
CA GLY A 25 0.09 0.86 7.74
C GLY A 25 0.04 2.39 7.85
N GLY A 26 0.76 2.96 8.82
CA GLY A 26 0.75 4.39 9.11
C GLY A 26 2.07 5.10 8.77
N SER A 27 1.99 6.38 8.39
CA SER A 27 3.10 7.35 8.37
C SER A 27 4.31 6.92 7.52
N GLY A 28 5.54 6.95 8.06
CA GLY A 28 6.75 6.57 7.33
C GLY A 28 6.80 5.09 6.93
N GLY A 29 6.18 4.22 7.73
CA GLY A 29 5.95 2.81 7.37
C GLY A 29 4.99 2.68 6.20
N ALA A 30 4.13 3.70 5.99
CA ALA A 30 3.30 3.76 4.82
C ALA A 30 4.18 3.94 3.58
N LEU A 31 5.00 4.99 3.52
CA LEU A 31 5.78 5.30 2.33
C LEU A 31 6.72 4.15 1.87
N ALA A 32 7.24 3.36 2.82
CA ALA A 32 8.12 2.22 2.52
C ALA A 32 7.44 1.09 1.75
N ILE A 33 6.12 0.84 1.92
CA ILE A 33 5.45 -0.21 1.15
C ILE A 33 5.17 0.19 -0.30
N ALA A 34 5.24 1.49 -0.61
CA ALA A 34 4.90 1.99 -1.93
C ALA A 34 5.94 1.50 -2.95
N VAL A 35 7.24 1.52 -2.60
CA VAL A 35 8.35 1.13 -3.46
C VAL A 35 8.43 -0.40 -3.63
N ALA A 36 7.47 -0.96 -4.36
CA ALA A 36 7.34 -2.38 -4.63
C ALA A 36 6.85 -2.62 -6.06
N ASP A 37 7.09 -3.83 -6.57
CA ASP A 37 6.60 -4.26 -7.88
C ASP A 37 5.13 -4.66 -7.82
N THR A 38 4.68 -5.17 -6.67
CA THR A 38 3.27 -5.39 -6.32
C THR A 38 2.99 -4.95 -4.89
N VAL A 39 1.94 -4.15 -4.71
CA VAL A 39 1.40 -3.73 -3.41
C VAL A 39 0.05 -4.43 -3.17
N MET A 40 -0.03 -5.19 -2.09
CA MET A 40 -1.26 -5.89 -1.69
C MET A 40 -1.76 -5.38 -0.33
N MET A 41 -3.06 -5.53 -0.09
CA MET A 41 -3.66 -5.24 1.22
C MET A 41 -4.68 -6.31 1.58
N LEU A 42 -4.76 -6.68 2.86
CA LEU A 42 -5.91 -7.43 3.35
C LEU A 42 -7.17 -6.55 3.33
N GLN A 43 -8.33 -7.19 3.22
CA GLN A 43 -9.61 -6.52 3.02
C GLN A 43 -9.94 -5.46 4.09
N TYR A 44 -9.63 -5.72 5.35
CA TYR A 44 -9.89 -4.86 6.49
C TYR A 44 -8.63 -4.13 6.99
N ALA A 45 -7.50 -4.28 6.28
CA ALA A 45 -6.31 -3.49 6.54
C ALA A 45 -6.53 -2.02 6.19
N VAL A 46 -5.86 -1.13 6.92
CA VAL A 46 -5.89 0.32 6.70
C VAL A 46 -4.50 0.84 6.38
N TYR A 47 -4.45 1.86 5.54
CA TYR A 47 -3.20 2.44 5.11
C TYR A 47 -3.31 3.95 4.92
N SER A 48 -2.48 4.71 5.63
CA SER A 48 -2.58 6.18 5.70
C SER A 48 -1.27 6.87 6.00
N VAL A 49 -1.11 8.09 5.47
CA VAL A 49 0.03 8.97 5.77
C VAL A 49 -0.04 9.57 7.18
N ILE A 50 -1.23 9.66 7.77
CA ILE A 50 -1.50 10.18 9.11
C ILE A 50 -2.61 9.36 9.76
N SER A 51 -2.57 9.16 11.08
CA SER A 51 -3.70 8.51 11.74
C SER A 51 -4.97 9.36 11.59
N PRO A 52 -6.16 8.74 11.49
CA PRO A 52 -7.41 9.49 11.42
C PRO A 52 -7.60 10.48 12.59
N GLU A 53 -7.18 10.10 13.79
CA GLU A 53 -7.23 10.93 14.99
C GLU A 53 -6.30 12.14 14.86
N GLY A 54 -5.09 11.94 14.33
CA GLY A 54 -4.14 13.03 14.09
C GLY A 54 -4.63 14.00 13.02
N CYS A 55 -5.23 13.47 11.95
CA CYS A 55 -5.88 14.29 10.93
C CYS A 55 -7.06 15.09 11.51
N ALA A 56 -7.87 14.43 12.34
CA ALA A 56 -9.00 15.05 13.01
C ALA A 56 -8.58 16.21 13.93
N ALA A 57 -7.54 15.99 14.74
CA ALA A 57 -6.98 17.00 15.62
C ALA A 57 -6.43 18.23 14.86
N ILE A 58 -5.88 18.04 13.66
CA ILE A 58 -5.35 19.14 12.83
C ILE A 58 -6.48 19.91 12.13
N LEU A 59 -7.35 19.21 11.42
CA LEU A 59 -8.36 19.83 10.56
C LEU A 59 -9.59 20.32 11.34
N TRP A 60 -9.98 19.60 12.38
CA TRP A 60 -11.19 19.86 13.17
C TRP A 60 -10.92 20.24 14.63
N LYS A 61 -9.66 20.31 15.05
CA LYS A 61 -9.26 20.64 16.43
C LYS A 61 -9.84 19.70 17.50
N THR A 62 -10.24 18.48 17.09
CA THR A 62 -10.73 17.42 17.98
C THR A 62 -10.44 16.06 17.39
N ALA A 63 -10.10 15.07 18.23
CA ALA A 63 -9.92 13.68 17.81
C ALA A 63 -11.25 12.94 17.59
N GLU A 64 -12.37 13.49 18.08
CA GLU A 64 -13.70 12.85 18.01
C GLU A 64 -14.19 12.67 16.56
N ARG A 65 -13.63 13.44 15.62
CA ARG A 65 -13.94 13.35 14.18
C ARG A 65 -13.04 12.39 13.42
N ALA A 66 -12.44 11.41 14.10
CA ALA A 66 -11.58 10.41 13.47
C ALA A 66 -12.29 9.61 12.36
N ALA A 67 -13.57 9.27 12.54
CA ALA A 67 -14.35 8.56 11.52
C ALA A 67 -14.48 9.37 10.22
N ASP A 68 -14.85 10.65 10.32
CA ASP A 68 -14.94 11.56 9.17
C ASP A 68 -13.57 11.73 8.49
N ALA A 69 -12.51 11.84 9.28
CA ALA A 69 -11.15 11.94 8.77
C ALA A 69 -10.71 10.66 8.04
N ALA A 70 -11.04 9.47 8.56
CA ALA A 70 -10.73 8.20 7.91
C ALA A 70 -11.44 8.06 6.55
N GLU A 71 -12.71 8.46 6.47
CA GLU A 71 -13.47 8.47 5.23
C GLU A 71 -12.87 9.44 4.21
N ALA A 72 -12.56 10.67 4.63
CA ALA A 72 -11.95 11.69 3.77
C ALA A 72 -10.55 11.28 3.26
N LEU A 73 -9.74 10.65 4.10
CA LEU A 73 -8.42 10.13 3.75
C LEU A 73 -8.50 8.91 2.82
N GLY A 74 -9.59 8.15 2.84
CA GLY A 74 -9.79 7.00 1.96
C GLY A 74 -8.85 5.84 2.25
N ILE A 75 -8.64 5.52 3.54
CA ILE A 75 -7.59 4.62 4.04
C ILE A 75 -7.83 3.12 3.80
N THR A 76 -8.98 2.74 3.26
CA THR A 76 -9.40 1.33 3.14
C THR A 76 -8.81 0.66 1.90
N ALA A 77 -8.56 -0.65 1.98
CA ALA A 77 -7.97 -1.43 0.89
C ALA A 77 -8.70 -1.26 -0.47
N HIS A 78 -10.03 -1.27 -0.47
CA HIS A 78 -10.83 -1.06 -1.68
C HIS A 78 -10.70 0.34 -2.26
N ARG A 79 -10.69 1.38 -1.39
CA ARG A 79 -10.55 2.76 -1.84
C ARG A 79 -9.18 3.01 -2.45
N LEU A 80 -8.12 2.53 -1.79
CA LEU A 80 -6.75 2.65 -2.28
C LEU A 80 -6.51 1.86 -3.57
N LYS A 81 -7.18 0.72 -3.74
CA LYS A 81 -7.20 0.01 -5.02
C LYS A 81 -7.87 0.82 -6.12
N ALA A 82 -9.01 1.45 -5.84
CA ALA A 82 -9.68 2.32 -6.82
C ALA A 82 -8.83 3.54 -7.22
N LEU A 83 -7.95 4.02 -6.33
CA LEU A 83 -6.99 5.09 -6.60
C LEU A 83 -5.72 4.61 -7.33
N GLY A 84 -5.53 3.30 -7.52
CA GLY A 84 -4.36 2.72 -8.16
C GLY A 84 -3.11 2.65 -7.26
N LEU A 85 -3.27 2.83 -5.94
CA LEU A 85 -2.18 2.73 -4.98
C LEU A 85 -1.93 1.28 -4.52
N VAL A 86 -2.98 0.44 -4.60
CA VAL A 86 -2.96 -0.99 -4.26
C VAL A 86 -3.35 -1.81 -5.48
N ASP A 87 -2.56 -2.82 -5.79
CA ASP A 87 -2.80 -3.67 -6.96
C ASP A 87 -3.84 -4.75 -6.65
N LYS A 88 -3.74 -5.34 -5.45
CA LYS A 88 -4.58 -6.48 -5.04
C LYS A 88 -5.10 -6.32 -3.62
N VAL A 89 -6.41 -6.49 -3.48
CA VAL A 89 -7.06 -6.71 -2.19
C VAL A 89 -7.21 -8.22 -2.01
N ILE A 90 -6.75 -8.73 -0.88
CA ILE A 90 -6.89 -10.14 -0.48
C ILE A 90 -8.08 -10.21 0.46
N ASN A 91 -9.15 -10.86 0.00
CA ASN A 91 -10.36 -11.05 0.81
C ASN A 91 -10.03 -11.83 2.08
N GLU A 92 -10.55 -11.36 3.20
CA GLU A 92 -10.38 -12.03 4.49
C GLU A 92 -11.49 -13.07 4.71
N PRO A 93 -11.27 -14.07 5.57
CA PRO A 93 -12.33 -14.97 6.03
C PRO A 93 -13.53 -14.20 6.61
N LEU A 94 -14.68 -14.88 6.69
CA LEU A 94 -15.90 -14.28 7.22
C LEU A 94 -15.67 -13.77 8.65
N GLY A 95 -15.87 -12.47 8.86
CA GLY A 95 -15.62 -11.80 10.14
C GLY A 95 -14.16 -11.39 10.40
N GLY A 96 -13.25 -11.55 9.42
CA GLY A 96 -11.87 -11.08 9.47
C GLY A 96 -10.82 -12.17 9.63
N ALA A 97 -9.55 -11.83 9.34
CA ALA A 97 -8.39 -12.72 9.35
C ALA A 97 -8.19 -13.47 10.66
N HIS A 98 -8.52 -12.84 11.79
CA HIS A 98 -8.39 -13.44 13.12
C HIS A 98 -9.38 -14.59 13.37
N ARG A 99 -10.46 -14.70 12.57
CA ARG A 99 -11.46 -15.78 12.71
C ARG A 99 -10.97 -17.10 12.12
N ASP A 100 -10.13 -17.04 11.10
CA ASP A 100 -9.47 -18.21 10.51
C ASP A 100 -8.07 -17.84 9.97
N PRO A 101 -7.06 -17.78 10.85
CA PRO A 101 -5.70 -17.41 10.46
C PRO A 101 -5.08 -18.43 9.48
N ILE A 102 -5.49 -19.69 9.53
CA ILE A 102 -4.98 -20.75 8.65
C ILE A 102 -5.48 -20.50 7.22
N ALA A 103 -6.78 -20.28 7.04
CA ALA A 103 -7.34 -19.92 5.74
C ALA A 103 -6.76 -18.60 5.22
N MET A 104 -6.60 -17.59 6.09
CA MET A 104 -5.97 -16.33 5.72
C MET A 104 -4.53 -16.54 5.22
N GLY A 105 -3.74 -17.35 5.93
CA GLY A 105 -2.38 -17.70 5.51
C GLY A 105 -2.33 -18.39 4.15
N GLN A 106 -3.29 -19.27 3.84
CA GLN A 106 -3.39 -19.92 2.53
C GLN A 106 -3.73 -18.92 1.42
N LEU A 107 -4.67 -18.01 1.65
CA LEU A 107 -5.05 -16.97 0.70
C LEU A 107 -3.88 -16.02 0.43
N LEU A 108 -3.19 -15.59 1.48
CA LEU A 108 -1.99 -14.75 1.38
C LEU A 108 -0.86 -15.46 0.62
N LYS A 109 -0.57 -16.74 0.94
CA LYS A 109 0.44 -17.55 0.25
C LYS A 109 0.16 -17.63 -1.25
N ARG A 110 -1.09 -17.88 -1.64
CA ARG A 110 -1.49 -17.93 -3.06
C ARG A 110 -1.24 -16.59 -3.75
N ALA A 111 -1.62 -15.48 -3.11
CA ALA A 111 -1.42 -14.14 -3.66
C ALA A 111 0.06 -13.78 -3.83
N LEU A 112 0.89 -14.09 -2.83
CA LEU A 112 2.34 -13.87 -2.88
C LEU A 112 2.99 -14.72 -3.98
N ALA A 113 2.65 -16.01 -4.09
CA ALA A 113 3.19 -16.88 -5.12
C ALA A 113 2.84 -16.41 -6.54
N GLU A 114 1.61 -15.93 -6.74
CA GLU A 114 1.19 -15.35 -8.02
C GLU A 114 1.99 -14.09 -8.36
N ALA A 115 2.13 -13.15 -7.43
CA ALA A 115 2.88 -11.92 -7.63
C ALA A 115 4.36 -12.18 -7.92
N LEU A 116 4.99 -13.07 -7.15
CA LEU A 116 6.39 -13.45 -7.37
C LEU A 116 6.59 -14.14 -8.71
N ARG A 117 5.65 -15.01 -9.14
CA ARG A 117 5.72 -15.66 -10.45
C ARG A 117 5.60 -14.64 -11.59
N GLN A 118 4.72 -13.64 -11.47
CA GLN A 118 4.56 -12.59 -12.48
C GLN A 118 5.88 -11.83 -12.71
N HIS A 119 6.55 -11.44 -11.62
CA HIS A 119 7.78 -10.65 -11.69
C HIS A 119 9.04 -11.48 -11.93
N GLY A 120 9.07 -12.75 -11.52
CA GLY A 120 10.19 -13.65 -11.75
C GLY A 120 10.41 -14.03 -13.21
N LEU A 121 9.46 -13.73 -14.10
CA LEU A 121 9.59 -13.91 -15.56
C LEU A 121 10.22 -12.70 -16.26
N LEU A 122 10.40 -11.58 -15.55
CA LEU A 122 10.97 -10.36 -16.12
C LEU A 122 12.50 -10.40 -16.06
N SER A 123 13.15 -9.79 -17.05
CA SER A 123 14.55 -9.43 -16.90
C SER A 123 14.71 -8.37 -15.81
N THR A 124 15.88 -8.30 -15.18
CA THR A 124 16.19 -7.27 -14.18
C THR A 124 15.96 -5.86 -14.73
N GLU A 125 16.30 -5.60 -16.00
CA GLU A 125 16.06 -4.31 -16.65
C GLU A 125 14.56 -3.99 -16.73
N ALA A 126 13.75 -4.95 -17.18
CA ALA A 126 12.30 -4.77 -17.28
C ALA A 126 11.66 -4.55 -15.90
N LEU A 127 12.12 -5.29 -14.89
CA LEU A 127 11.68 -5.13 -13.49
C LEU A 127 11.94 -3.72 -12.96
N LEU A 128 13.18 -3.24 -13.08
CA LEU A 128 13.56 -1.90 -12.62
C LEU A 128 12.81 -0.80 -13.39
N LYS A 129 12.66 -0.95 -14.71
CA LYS A 129 11.90 -0.02 -15.54
C LYS A 129 10.43 0.06 -15.12
N GLN A 130 9.80 -1.09 -14.86
CA GLN A 130 8.41 -1.15 -14.42
C GLN A 130 8.23 -0.51 -13.04
N ARG A 131 9.12 -0.80 -12.09
CA ARG A 131 9.09 -0.18 -10.75
C ARG A 131 9.24 1.33 -10.82
N HIS A 132 10.20 1.82 -11.61
CA HIS A 132 10.42 3.26 -11.79
C HIS A 132 9.18 3.93 -12.41
N ALA A 133 8.61 3.34 -13.47
CA ALA A 133 7.40 3.87 -14.10
C ALA A 133 6.22 3.95 -13.13
N ARG A 134 6.04 2.94 -12.28
CA ARG A 134 5.01 2.92 -11.23
C ARG A 134 5.18 4.07 -10.25
N ILE A 135 6.39 4.29 -9.73
CA ILE A 135 6.68 5.35 -8.75
C ILE A 135 6.37 6.73 -9.36
N MET A 136 6.75 6.95 -10.62
CA MET A 136 6.48 8.21 -11.31
C MET A 136 4.99 8.45 -11.58
N ALA A 137 4.18 7.39 -11.71
CA ALA A 137 2.77 7.49 -12.04
C ALA A 137 1.86 7.92 -10.87
N TRP A 138 2.32 7.83 -9.61
CA TRP A 138 1.47 8.20 -8.46
C TRP A 138 1.21 9.70 -8.35
N ALA A 139 2.07 10.53 -8.94
CA ALA A 139 1.92 11.97 -8.86
C ALA A 139 1.03 12.47 -10.01
N LYS A 140 -0.24 12.78 -9.71
CA LYS A 140 -1.15 13.43 -10.67
C LYS A 140 -1.18 14.92 -10.37
N PHE A 141 -0.50 15.71 -11.20
CA PHE A 141 -0.58 17.16 -11.15
C PHE A 141 -1.50 17.65 -12.25
N LYS A 142 -2.36 18.61 -11.92
CA LYS A 142 -2.99 19.45 -12.93
C LYS A 142 -2.10 20.67 -13.07
N GLU A 143 -1.41 20.80 -14.20
CA GLU A 143 -0.73 22.06 -14.52
C GLU A 143 -1.81 23.14 -14.61
N ILE A 144 -1.78 24.08 -13.67
CA ILE A 144 -2.57 25.30 -13.77
C ILE A 144 -1.74 26.18 -14.71
N GLY A 145 -2.06 26.12 -16.00
CA GLY A 145 -1.47 27.01 -16.99
C GLY A 145 -1.62 28.47 -16.54
N HIS A 146 -0.53 29.23 -16.71
CA HIS A 146 -0.49 30.68 -16.48
C HIS A 146 -1.50 31.42 -17.35
#